data_AF-A0A4Q3FW75-F1
#
_entry.id   AF-A0A4Q3FW75-F1
#
_cell.length_a   1.000
_cell.length_b   1.000
_cell.length_c   1.000
_cell.angle_alpha   90.00
_cell.angle_beta   90.00
_cell.angle_gamma   90.00
#
_symmetry.space_group_name_H-M   'P 1'
#
loop_
_entity.id
_entity.type
_entity.pdbx_description
1 polymer ?
#
loop_
_entity_poly.entity_id
_entity_poly.type
_entity_poly.pdbx_seq_one_letter_code
_entity_poly.pdbx_strand_id
1 'polypeptide(L)'
;MPQPPTTITDELGIALSNLADSATGVLTPTLRLGVTGLSRAGKTIFITSLIHNLLTQGRLPGFAPLAEGRFIGAKLAEYPDATIPRFAYEQHMAALTGRPATWPESTRRISQLRIVLKYQSAKWWNGFSGPATLNL
;
A
#
# COMPACT_ATOMS: atom_id res chain seq x y z
N MET A 1 16.74 26.86 -41.05
CA MET A 1 16.47 27.14 -39.62
C MET A 1 17.11 26.02 -38.80
N PRO A 2 18.05 26.30 -37.90
CA PRO A 2 18.66 25.27 -37.08
C PRO A 2 17.69 24.89 -35.95
N GLN A 3 17.35 23.61 -35.84
CA GLN A 3 16.74 23.05 -34.63
C GLN A 3 17.90 22.66 -33.69
N PRO A 4 17.85 23.04 -32.40
CA PRO A 4 18.96 22.79 -31.48
C PRO A 4 19.08 21.28 -31.17
N PRO A 5 20.30 20.80 -30.88
CA PRO A 5 20.51 19.41 -30.49
C PRO A 5 19.85 19.17 -29.13
N THR A 6 18.94 18.20 -29.07
CA THR A 6 18.46 17.63 -27.81
C THR A 6 19.67 17.14 -27.03
N THR A 7 19.97 17.88 -25.96
CA THR A 7 21.19 17.78 -25.19
C THR A 7 21.30 16.42 -24.52
N ILE A 8 22.47 15.80 -24.63
CA ILE A 8 22.89 14.54 -23.97
C ILE A 8 22.52 14.52 -22.46
N THR A 9 22.32 15.68 -21.84
CA THR A 9 21.86 15.84 -20.46
C THR A 9 20.43 15.35 -20.20
N ASP A 10 19.50 15.44 -21.16
CA ASP A 10 18.11 14.98 -20.97
C ASP A 10 18.02 13.45 -21.01
N GLU A 11 18.77 12.81 -21.91
CA GLU A 11 18.81 11.36 -22.04
C GLU A 11 19.49 10.70 -20.84
N LEU A 12 20.54 11.35 -20.29
CA LEU A 12 21.16 10.96 -19.02
C LEU A 12 20.21 11.14 -17.84
N GLY A 13 19.42 12.22 -17.81
CA GLY A 13 18.44 12.49 -16.76
C GLY A 13 17.35 11.42 -16.68
N ILE A 14 16.83 10.99 -17.84
CA ILE A 14 15.78 9.97 -17.94
C ILE A 14 16.35 8.56 -17.64
N ALA A 15 17.57 8.27 -18.07
CA ALA A 15 18.24 7.01 -17.75
C ALA A 15 18.57 6.89 -16.25
N LEU A 16 18.99 7.99 -15.61
CA LEU A 16 19.24 8.07 -14.18
C LEU A 16 17.96 7.96 -13.35
N SER A 17 16.84 8.55 -13.78
CA SER A 17 15.55 8.38 -13.07
C SER A 17 15.06 6.93 -13.13
N ASN A 18 15.19 6.27 -14.28
CA ASN A 18 14.80 4.86 -14.43
C ASN A 18 15.71 3.90 -13.65
N LEU A 19 17.02 4.20 -13.58
CA LEU A 19 17.96 3.45 -12.74
C LEU A 19 17.71 3.66 -11.24
N ALA A 20 17.41 4.89 -10.81
CA ALA A 20 17.04 5.19 -9.44
C ALA A 20 15.77 4.43 -9.02
N ASP A 21 14.75 4.38 -9.89
CA ASP A 21 13.55 3.57 -9.65
C ASP A 21 13.89 2.06 -9.60
N SER A 22 14.82 1.56 -10.42
CA SER A 22 15.23 0.15 -10.42
C SER A 22 16.09 -0.26 -9.21
N ALA A 23 16.89 0.66 -8.64
CA ALA A 23 17.74 0.41 -7.48
C ALA A 23 16.92 0.33 -6.16
N THR A 24 15.73 0.92 -6.11
CA THR A 24 14.78 0.70 -5.00
C THR A 24 14.17 -0.71 -4.98
N GLY A 25 14.28 -1.45 -6.09
CA GLY A 25 13.73 -2.79 -6.25
C GLY A 25 14.43 -3.88 -5.44
N VAL A 26 15.67 -3.67 -4.99
CA VAL A 26 16.48 -4.73 -4.35
C VAL A 26 16.21 -4.89 -2.84
N LEU A 27 15.59 -3.90 -2.17
CA LEU A 27 15.32 -3.96 -0.73
C LEU A 27 13.95 -3.37 -0.34
N THR A 28 12.89 -3.61 -1.11
CA THR A 28 11.54 -3.24 -0.64
C THR A 28 11.13 -4.19 0.50
N PRO A 29 11.07 -3.75 1.77
CA PRO A 29 10.70 -4.63 2.88
C PRO A 29 9.32 -5.22 2.65
N THR A 30 9.13 -6.47 3.11
CA THR A 30 7.84 -7.13 3.13
C THR A 30 7.47 -7.48 4.57
N LEU A 31 6.35 -6.94 5.04
CA LEU A 31 5.73 -7.28 6.31
C LEU A 31 4.54 -8.21 6.03
N ARG A 32 4.33 -9.23 6.85
CA ARG A 32 3.14 -10.09 6.76
C ARG A 32 2.38 -10.01 8.07
N LEU A 33 1.14 -9.52 8.02
CA LEU A 33 0.30 -9.37 9.20
C LEU A 33 -0.77 -10.48 9.24
N GLY A 34 -0.63 -11.39 10.19
CA GLY A 34 -1.66 -12.38 10.49
C GLY A 34 -2.77 -11.76 11.35
N VAL A 35 -4.02 -11.86 10.90
CA VAL A 35 -5.20 -11.43 11.69
C VAL A 35 -6.02 -12.67 12.06
N THR A 36 -6.16 -12.92 13.36
CA THR A 36 -6.86 -14.09 13.92
C THR A 36 -7.78 -13.69 15.08
N GLY A 37 -8.53 -14.66 15.61
CA GLY A 37 -9.51 -14.47 16.69
C GLY A 37 -10.75 -15.35 16.52
N LEU A 38 -11.60 -15.38 17.55
CA LEU A 38 -12.83 -16.18 17.58
C LEU A 38 -13.77 -15.86 16.40
N SER A 39 -14.66 -16.81 16.10
CA SER A 39 -15.73 -16.57 15.13
C SER A 39 -16.56 -15.35 15.56
N ARG A 40 -16.97 -14.54 14.59
CA ARG A 40 -17.76 -13.31 14.82
C ARG A 40 -17.09 -12.21 15.66
N ALA A 41 -15.80 -12.30 15.96
CA ALA A 41 -15.03 -11.26 16.66
C ALA A 41 -14.77 -9.98 15.84
N GLY A 42 -15.34 -9.86 14.62
CA GLY A 42 -15.20 -8.65 13.80
C GLY A 42 -13.95 -8.56 12.92
N LYS A 43 -13.18 -9.64 12.76
CA LYS A 43 -11.94 -9.67 11.93
C LYS A 43 -12.14 -9.10 10.52
N THR A 44 -13.21 -9.49 9.83
CA THR A 44 -13.52 -9.01 8.48
C THR A 44 -13.69 -7.50 8.45
N ILE A 45 -14.44 -6.95 9.42
CA ILE A 45 -14.72 -5.52 9.51
C ILE A 45 -13.43 -4.76 9.86
N PHE A 46 -12.64 -5.28 10.81
CA PHE A 46 -11.34 -4.72 11.18
C PHE A 46 -10.38 -4.64 9.99
N ILE A 47 -10.19 -5.74 9.26
CA ILE A 47 -9.31 -5.76 8.07
C ILE A 47 -9.84 -4.79 7.02
N THR A 48 -11.14 -4.79 6.77
CA THR A 48 -11.78 -3.93 5.77
C THR A 48 -11.61 -2.45 6.11
N SER A 49 -11.85 -2.06 7.36
CA SER A 49 -11.72 -0.67 7.79
C SER A 49 -10.26 -0.21 7.85
N LEU A 50 -9.34 -1.09 8.26
CA LEU A 50 -7.90 -0.79 8.25
C LEU A 50 -7.40 -0.53 6.83
N ILE A 51 -7.70 -1.43 5.89
CA ILE A 51 -7.32 -1.29 4.48
C ILE A 51 -7.94 -0.01 3.90
N HIS A 52 -9.23 0.22 4.17
CA HIS A 52 -9.91 1.41 3.67
C HIS A 52 -9.23 2.70 4.13
N ASN A 53 -8.97 2.83 5.44
CA ASN A 53 -8.31 4.01 5.99
C ASN A 53 -6.89 4.20 5.43
N LEU A 54 -6.15 3.13 5.15
CA LEU A 54 -4.84 3.23 4.50
C LEU A 54 -4.95 3.72 3.05
N LEU A 55 -5.94 3.22 2.29
CA LEU A 55 -6.17 3.62 0.90
C LEU A 55 -6.70 5.04 0.75
N THR A 56 -7.58 5.47 1.65
CA THR A 56 -8.21 6.81 1.61
C THR A 56 -7.47 7.84 2.47
N GLN A 57 -6.36 7.46 3.10
CA GLN A 57 -5.64 8.31 4.07
C GLN A 57 -6.57 8.83 5.19
N GLY A 58 -7.50 7.98 5.62
CA GLY A 58 -8.44 8.26 6.71
C GLY A 58 -7.74 8.39 8.06
N ARG A 59 -8.47 8.80 9.09
CA ARG A 59 -7.89 9.07 10.42
C ARG A 59 -7.39 7.77 11.06
N LEU A 60 -6.07 7.63 11.20
CA LEU A 60 -5.41 6.52 11.89
C LEU A 60 -4.59 7.03 13.08
N PRO A 61 -5.24 7.37 14.22
CA PRO A 61 -4.54 7.79 15.43
C PRO A 61 -3.69 6.62 15.95
N GLY A 62 -2.37 6.77 15.91
CA GLY A 62 -1.40 5.70 16.20
C GLY A 62 -0.57 5.28 15.00
N PHE A 63 -0.95 5.67 13.77
CA PHE A 63 -0.11 5.49 12.59
C PHE A 63 0.79 6.71 12.39
N ALA A 64 1.96 6.68 13.03
CA ALA A 64 2.93 7.78 13.05
C ALA A 64 3.26 8.37 11.66
N PRO A 65 3.49 7.56 10.59
CA PRO A 65 3.73 8.13 9.27
C PRO A 65 2.61 9.04 8.76
N LEU A 66 1.35 8.72 9.04
CA LEU A 66 0.22 9.57 8.65
C LEU A 66 0.08 10.78 9.57
N ALA A 67 0.25 10.59 10.88
CA ALA A 67 0.16 11.67 11.86
C ALA A 67 1.25 12.76 11.67
N GLU A 68 2.44 12.36 11.22
CA GLU A 68 3.59 13.24 10.98
C GLU A 68 3.63 13.80 9.53
N GLY A 69 2.60 13.54 8.71
CA GLY A 69 2.56 14.00 7.31
C GLY A 69 3.59 13.33 6.39
N ARG A 70 4.17 12.20 6.81
CA ARG A 70 5.15 11.42 6.02
C ARG A 70 4.49 10.38 5.13
N PHE A 71 3.21 10.09 5.29
CA PHE A 71 2.52 9.08 4.48
C PHE A 71 2.17 9.63 3.10
N ILE A 72 2.61 8.94 2.05
CA ILE A 72 2.38 9.34 0.65
C ILE A 72 1.11 8.67 0.12
N GLY A 73 0.90 7.40 0.43
CA GLY A 73 -0.32 6.69 0.06
C GLY A 73 -0.19 5.16 0.11
N ALA A 74 -1.32 4.49 -0.09
CA ALA A 74 -1.40 3.04 -0.24
C ALA A 74 -2.06 2.65 -1.56
N LYS A 75 -1.69 1.49 -2.09
CA LYS A 75 -2.40 0.85 -3.21
C LYS A 75 -2.56 -0.65 -2.98
N LEU A 76 -3.64 -1.22 -3.50
CA LEU A 76 -3.79 -2.66 -3.59
C LEU A 76 -2.77 -3.20 -4.59
N ALA A 77 -2.07 -4.27 -4.23
CA ALA A 77 -1.16 -4.97 -5.14
C ALA A 77 -1.92 -6.06 -5.90
N GLU A 78 -1.51 -6.30 -7.14
CA GLU A 78 -1.98 -7.45 -7.91
C GLU A 78 -1.58 -8.77 -7.24
N TYR A 79 -2.39 -9.79 -7.47
CA TYR A 79 -2.27 -11.10 -6.86
C TYR A 79 -1.87 -12.13 -7.92
N PRO A 80 -0.56 -12.33 -8.17
CA PRO A 80 -0.08 -13.07 -9.35
C PRO A 80 -0.20 -14.60 -9.24
N ASP A 81 -0.39 -15.17 -8.04
CA ASP A 81 -0.33 -16.63 -7.85
C ASP A 81 -1.40 -17.11 -6.84
N ALA A 82 -2.32 -17.98 -7.27
CA ALA A 82 -3.62 -18.15 -6.61
C ALA A 82 -3.81 -19.50 -5.87
N THR A 83 -2.88 -19.86 -5.00
CA THR A 83 -3.07 -21.01 -4.08
C THR A 83 -3.96 -20.67 -2.87
N ILE A 84 -4.01 -19.39 -2.48
CA ILE A 84 -4.82 -18.90 -1.35
C ILE A 84 -5.88 -17.92 -1.88
N PRO A 85 -7.15 -18.01 -1.42
CA PRO A 85 -8.19 -17.07 -1.80
C PRO A 85 -7.84 -15.62 -1.45
N ARG A 86 -8.18 -14.69 -2.34
CA ARG A 86 -8.05 -13.25 -2.08
C ARG A 86 -9.10 -12.78 -1.08
N PHE A 87 -8.71 -11.91 -0.15
CA PHE A 87 -9.66 -11.22 0.73
C PHE A 87 -10.54 -10.25 -0.09
N ALA A 88 -11.86 -10.41 -0.02
CA ALA A 88 -12.84 -9.69 -0.84
C ALA A 88 -13.13 -8.27 -0.31
N TYR A 89 -12.08 -7.44 -0.20
CA TYR A 89 -12.15 -6.08 0.34
C TYR A 89 -13.27 -5.25 -0.31
N GLU A 90 -13.36 -5.28 -1.63
CA GLU A 90 -14.32 -4.48 -2.40
C GLU A 90 -15.76 -4.89 -2.08
N GLN A 91 -16.03 -6.19 -1.97
CA GLN A 91 -17.36 -6.71 -1.62
C GLN A 91 -17.72 -6.36 -0.17
N HIS A 92 -16.76 -6.49 0.75
CA HIS A 92 -16.99 -6.13 2.15
C HIS A 92 -17.22 -4.64 2.33
N MET A 93 -16.49 -3.79 1.59
CA MET A 93 -16.70 -2.35 1.57
C MET A 93 -18.07 -1.98 0.99
N ALA A 94 -18.48 -2.62 -0.11
CA ALA A 94 -19.79 -2.39 -0.72
C ALA A 94 -20.94 -2.76 0.23
N ALA A 95 -20.80 -3.86 0.99
CA ALA A 95 -21.79 -4.24 2.00
C ALA A 95 -21.95 -3.16 3.09
N LEU A 96 -20.83 -2.62 3.59
CA LEU A 96 -20.81 -1.61 4.64
C LEU A 96 -21.30 -0.23 4.17
N THR A 97 -21.12 0.11 2.90
CA THR A 97 -21.47 1.43 2.32
C THR A 97 -22.76 1.41 1.49
N GLY A 98 -23.37 0.24 1.33
CA GLY A 98 -24.59 0.03 0.55
C GLY A 98 -25.83 0.68 1.15
N ARG A 99 -26.94 0.61 0.41
CA ARG A 99 -28.28 1.09 0.83
C ARG A 99 -29.30 -0.02 0.59
N PRO A 100 -29.76 -0.74 1.63
CA PRO A 100 -29.38 -0.62 3.05
C PRO A 100 -27.95 -1.11 3.32
N ALA A 101 -27.30 -0.54 4.35
CA ALA A 101 -26.00 -1.00 4.80
C ALA A 101 -26.12 -2.33 5.56
N THR A 102 -25.20 -3.26 5.31
CA THR A 102 -25.23 -4.61 5.89
C THR A 102 -23.85 -5.05 6.38
N TRP A 103 -23.83 -5.92 7.38
CA TRP A 103 -22.58 -6.50 7.84
C TRP A 103 -22.08 -7.55 6.83
N PRO A 104 -20.79 -7.52 6.44
CA PRO A 104 -20.24 -8.49 5.51
C PRO A 104 -20.19 -9.90 6.11
N GLU A 105 -20.22 -10.92 5.24
CA GLU A 105 -20.06 -12.30 5.67
C GLU A 105 -18.73 -12.54 6.41
N SER A 106 -18.77 -13.40 7.42
CA SER A 106 -17.56 -13.82 8.14
C SER A 106 -16.66 -14.66 7.23
N THR A 107 -15.36 -14.37 7.22
CA THR A 107 -14.37 -15.19 6.52
C THR A 107 -14.30 -16.59 7.14
N ARG A 108 -14.67 -17.60 6.36
CA ARG A 108 -14.71 -19.02 6.80
C ARG A 108 -13.41 -19.77 6.52
N ARG A 109 -12.56 -19.23 5.64
CA ARG A 109 -11.27 -19.81 5.23
C ARG A 109 -10.19 -18.76 5.32
N ILE A 110 -8.94 -19.21 5.35
CA ILE A 110 -7.76 -18.33 5.25
C ILE A 110 -7.86 -17.58 3.92
N SER A 111 -7.68 -16.27 3.97
CA SER A 111 -7.69 -15.38 2.82
C SER A 111 -6.63 -14.30 3.02
N GLN A 112 -6.06 -13.81 1.94
CA GLN A 112 -5.00 -12.80 2.00
C GLN A 112 -5.21 -11.69 0.98
N LEU A 113 -4.60 -10.53 1.23
CA LEU A 113 -4.55 -9.41 0.32
C LEU A 113 -3.22 -8.69 0.57
N ARG A 114 -2.65 -8.14 -0.49
CA ARG A 114 -1.39 -7.42 -0.43
C ARG A 114 -1.62 -5.94 -0.71
N ILE A 115 -0.98 -5.08 0.07
CA ILE A 115 -0.96 -3.64 -0.16
C ILE A 115 0.47 -3.12 -0.24
N VAL A 116 0.66 -2.07 -1.02
CA VAL A 116 1.93 -1.35 -1.12
C VAL A 116 1.75 0.00 -0.46
N LEU A 117 2.53 0.27 0.57
CA LEU A 117 2.55 1.53 1.29
C LEU A 117 3.75 2.36 0.82
N LYS A 118 3.52 3.62 0.48
CA LYS A 118 4.56 4.61 0.20
C LYS A 118 4.58 5.66 1.31
N TYR A 119 5.75 5.94 1.84
CA TYR A 119 5.93 6.90 2.92
C TYR A 119 7.35 7.48 2.93
N GLN A 120 7.53 8.65 3.53
CA GLN A 120 8.84 9.23 3.78
C GLN A 120 9.48 8.57 5.01
N SER A 121 10.66 7.99 4.83
CA SER A 121 11.39 7.34 5.92
C SER A 121 11.77 8.33 7.03
N ALA A 122 11.61 7.93 8.29
CA ALA A 122 12.03 8.72 9.47
C ALA A 122 13.53 8.57 9.80
N LYS A 123 14.25 7.63 9.14
CA LYS A 123 15.67 7.40 9.43
C LYS A 123 16.49 8.60 8.96
N TRP A 124 16.83 9.47 9.92
CA TRP A 124 17.60 10.71 9.74
C TRP A 124 19.13 10.48 9.83
N TRP A 125 19.63 9.25 9.83
CA TRP A 125 21.08 9.00 9.89
C TRP A 125 21.60 8.70 8.48
N ASN A 126 22.39 9.63 7.91
CA ASN A 126 23.15 9.53 6.64
C ASN A 126 22.46 9.90 5.30
N GLY A 127 21.55 10.88 5.25
CA GLY A 127 21.33 11.65 4.01
C GLY A 127 20.49 11.01 2.89
N PHE A 128 19.88 9.84 3.10
CA PHE A 128 18.90 9.25 2.19
C PHE A 128 17.46 9.55 2.64
N SER A 129 17.03 10.83 2.58
CA SER A 129 15.62 11.20 2.80
C SER A 129 14.81 10.96 1.52
N GLY A 130 14.67 9.71 1.12
CA GLY A 130 13.88 9.31 -0.05
C GLY A 130 12.52 8.72 0.32
N PRO A 131 11.54 8.77 -0.61
CA PRO A 131 10.34 7.96 -0.53
C PRO A 131 10.71 6.48 -0.34
N ALA A 132 10.17 5.85 0.69
CA ALA A 132 10.31 4.43 0.96
C ALA A 132 9.00 3.70 0.60
N THR A 133 9.15 2.45 0.17
CA THR A 133 8.03 1.56 -0.13
C THR A 133 8.05 0.37 0.83
N LEU A 134 6.89 -0.05 1.33
CA LEU A 134 6.70 -1.24 2.15
C LEU A 134 5.61 -2.11 1.53
N ASN A 135 5.91 -3.38 1.30
CA ASN A 135 4.90 -4.38 0.96
C ASN A 135 4.30 -4.93 2.27
N LEU A 136 2.97 -4.95 2.37
CA LEU A 136 2.22 -5.52 3.48
C LEU A 136 1.27 -6.62 2.99
#